data_AF-A0A932U1B8-F1
#
_entry.id   AF-A0A932U1B8-F1
#
_cell.length_a   1.000
_cell.length_b   1.000
_cell.length_c   1.000
_cell.angle_alpha   90.00
_cell.angle_beta   90.00
_cell.angle_gamma   90.00
#
_symmetry.space_group_name_H-M   'P 1'
#
loop_
_entity.id
_entity.type
_entity.pdbx_description
1 polymer ?
#
loop_
_entity_poly.entity_id
_entity_poly.type
_entity_poly.pdbx_seq_one_letter_code
_entity_poly.pdbx_strand_id
1 'polypeptide(L)'
;MRNRTLAGIIGAAILAAAVALWWRGQPTPAHSVPSGRTDQFSKPHILEGDAWVEIVALTDIGRERDPAGLARALKALDHREPLVQLEALFTIARLGSRQALSRVSQLAVAPEGPIPVAVRAAARVTAAQLLAAPAPARTLGELRSQASALVEGAGLSPSQVPTIIARPERADKFTAVVARQSVRQIADMVLLAADRGIDRPAAASPVDLGLLPDAKLKADLSAVPARERVPYLIESLARLTHLTREEDNRIKLLINQGPSAVPAIVGQLDKMQENRGQYIEPACDALLQALLGIGGKSATECVGRWRDDPDRFVRNYARDYYKMMSAGGRKWGRLAY
;
A
#
# COMPACT_ATOMS: atom_id res chain seq x y z
N MET A 1 47.01 -7.02 31.62
CA MET A 1 46.18 -6.06 30.86
C MET A 1 46.57 -6.02 29.37
N ARG A 2 46.51 -7.15 28.67
CA ARG A 2 46.76 -7.28 27.22
C ARG A 2 45.97 -8.50 26.76
N ASN A 3 44.71 -8.29 26.34
CA ASN A 3 43.88 -9.27 25.61
C ASN A 3 42.45 -8.78 25.33
N ARG A 4 42.04 -7.60 25.84
CA ARG A 4 40.71 -7.03 25.54
C ARG A 4 40.64 -6.14 24.29
N THR A 5 41.78 -5.77 23.70
CA THR A 5 41.82 -4.86 22.54
C THR A 5 41.79 -5.58 21.18
N LEU A 6 42.15 -6.87 21.10
CA LEU A 6 42.16 -7.62 19.84
C LEU A 6 40.77 -8.15 19.45
N ALA A 7 39.93 -8.53 20.43
CA ALA A 7 38.56 -8.99 20.16
C ALA A 7 37.65 -7.87 19.60
N GLY A 8 37.86 -6.62 20.01
CA GLY A 8 37.10 -5.47 19.51
C GLY A 8 37.45 -5.09 18.07
N ILE A 9 38.71 -5.25 17.66
CA ILE A 9 39.18 -4.91 16.31
C ILE A 9 38.76 -5.99 15.29
N ILE A 10 38.79 -7.27 15.68
CA ILE A 10 38.33 -8.37 14.82
C ILE A 10 36.80 -8.33 14.66
N GLY A 11 36.05 -8.00 15.72
CA GLY A 11 34.59 -7.81 15.64
C GLY A 11 34.17 -6.66 14.72
N ALA A 12 34.88 -5.53 14.78
CA ALA A 12 34.60 -4.38 13.92
C ALA A 12 34.98 -4.62 12.44
N ALA A 13 36.06 -5.37 12.18
CA ALA A 13 36.46 -5.74 10.81
C ALA A 13 35.50 -6.75 10.16
N ILE A 14 34.95 -7.69 10.94
CA ILE A 14 33.96 -8.66 10.44
C ILE A 14 32.60 -7.97 10.17
N LEU A 15 32.19 -7.01 11.00
CA LEU A 15 30.97 -6.23 10.76
C LEU A 15 31.11 -5.30 9.54
N ALA A 16 32.27 -4.66 9.36
CA ALA A 16 32.55 -3.83 8.19
C ALA A 16 32.64 -4.64 6.89
N ALA A 17 33.20 -5.86 6.94
CA ALA A 17 33.24 -6.78 5.80
C ALA A 17 31.86 -7.33 5.44
N ALA A 18 31.00 -7.63 6.41
CA ALA A 18 29.62 -8.08 6.17
C ALA A 18 28.74 -6.97 5.57
N VAL A 19 28.93 -5.72 6.00
CA VAL A 19 28.24 -4.55 5.41
C VAL A 19 28.75 -4.24 4.00
N ALA A 20 30.05 -4.39 3.73
CA ALA A 20 30.62 -4.20 2.39
C ALA A 20 30.22 -5.32 1.40
N LEU A 21 30.03 -6.56 1.88
CA LEU A 21 29.54 -7.69 1.07
C LEU A 21 28.03 -7.63 0.81
N TRP A 22 27.26 -6.96 1.68
CA TRP A 22 25.84 -6.68 1.42
C TRP A 22 25.64 -5.50 0.45
N TRP A 23 26.63 -4.59 0.34
CA TRP A 23 26.58 -3.39 -0.50
C TRP A 23 27.19 -3.58 -1.91
N ARG A 24 28.08 -4.55 -2.12
CA ARG A 24 28.61 -4.90 -3.46
C ARG A 24 27.74 -5.94 -4.15
N GLY A 25 26.69 -5.49 -4.82
CA GLY A 25 26.12 -6.24 -5.94
C GLY A 25 27.16 -6.31 -7.05
N GLN A 26 27.86 -7.44 -7.17
CA GLN A 26 28.60 -7.77 -8.38
C GLN A 26 27.77 -8.72 -9.25
N PRO A 27 27.78 -8.52 -10.58
CA PRO A 27 26.99 -9.27 -11.52
C PRO A 27 27.65 -10.62 -11.77
N THR A 28 26.88 -11.72 -11.71
CA THR A 28 27.31 -12.98 -12.31
C THR A 28 26.67 -13.16 -13.69
N PRO A 29 27.43 -13.70 -14.66
CA PRO A 29 27.08 -13.67 -16.07
C PRO A 29 26.03 -14.72 -16.41
N ALA A 30 25.38 -14.49 -17.56
CA ALA A 30 24.38 -15.35 -18.15
C ALA A 30 24.88 -16.79 -18.34
N HIS A 31 24.34 -17.72 -17.56
CA HIS A 31 24.18 -19.12 -17.98
C HIS A 31 22.85 -19.67 -17.45
N SER A 32 22.03 -20.09 -18.40
CA SER A 32 20.87 -20.97 -18.33
C SER A 32 20.50 -21.53 -16.94
N VAL A 33 19.38 -21.08 -16.38
CA VAL A 33 18.72 -21.70 -15.23
C VAL A 33 17.59 -22.62 -15.72
N PRO A 34 17.61 -23.91 -15.37
CA PRO A 34 16.52 -24.84 -15.62
C PRO A 34 15.35 -24.59 -14.66
N SER A 35 14.15 -24.91 -15.13
CA SER A 35 12.88 -24.89 -14.39
C SER A 35 12.96 -25.65 -13.06
N GLY A 36 12.51 -25.01 -11.98
CA GLY A 36 12.15 -25.69 -10.74
C GLY A 36 12.74 -25.11 -9.46
N ARG A 37 12.02 -24.17 -8.82
CA ARG A 37 11.82 -24.06 -7.36
C ARG A 37 11.00 -22.81 -7.01
N THR A 38 9.74 -23.02 -6.66
CA THR A 38 8.78 -22.02 -6.15
C THR A 38 8.68 -22.03 -4.61
N ASP A 39 9.79 -22.31 -3.91
CA ASP A 39 9.81 -22.43 -2.44
C ASP A 39 10.53 -21.26 -1.73
N GLN A 40 10.18 -20.02 -2.09
CA GLN A 40 10.54 -18.84 -1.29
C GLN A 40 9.33 -17.93 -1.04
N PHE A 41 8.22 -18.52 -0.61
CA PHE A 41 7.14 -17.76 0.03
C PHE A 41 7.48 -17.58 1.52
N SER A 42 8.27 -16.55 1.84
CA SER A 42 8.44 -16.03 3.22
C SER A 42 7.09 -15.95 3.94
N LYS A 43 7.02 -16.59 5.11
CA LYS A 43 5.83 -16.67 5.98
C LYS A 43 5.22 -15.27 6.20
N PRO A 44 3.88 -15.13 6.17
CA PRO A 44 3.24 -13.86 6.49
C PRO A 44 3.63 -13.43 7.91
N HIS A 45 3.98 -12.15 8.08
CA HIS A 45 4.01 -11.54 9.40
C HIS A 45 2.59 -11.59 9.96
N ILE A 46 2.37 -12.49 10.91
CA ILE A 46 1.11 -12.57 11.65
C ILE A 46 1.14 -11.40 12.63
N LEU A 47 0.47 -10.29 12.31
CA LEU A 47 0.20 -9.28 13.34
C LEU A 47 -0.72 -9.92 14.38
N GLU A 48 -0.57 -9.49 15.63
CA GLU A 48 -1.49 -9.84 16.70
C GLU A 48 -2.93 -9.41 16.31
N GLY A 49 -3.92 -10.21 16.71
CA GLY A 49 -5.31 -10.04 16.27
C GLY A 49 -5.86 -8.62 16.48
N ASP A 50 -5.49 -7.96 17.58
CA ASP A 50 -5.97 -6.63 17.92
C ASP A 50 -5.46 -5.54 16.96
N ALA A 51 -4.21 -5.64 16.50
CA ALA A 51 -3.63 -4.69 15.56
C ALA A 51 -4.33 -4.77 14.19
N TRP A 52 -4.73 -5.97 13.78
CA TRP A 52 -5.50 -6.17 12.55
C TRP A 52 -6.89 -5.53 12.62
N VAL A 53 -7.60 -5.75 13.72
CA VAL A 53 -8.92 -5.15 13.94
C VAL A 53 -8.83 -3.62 13.87
N GLU A 54 -7.77 -3.04 14.44
CA GLU A 54 -7.56 -1.60 14.41
C GLU A 54 -7.25 -1.08 12.99
N ILE A 55 -6.36 -1.74 12.24
CA ILE A 55 -6.07 -1.36 10.84
C ILE A 55 -7.35 -1.36 10.01
N VAL A 56 -8.16 -2.42 10.10
CA VAL A 56 -9.41 -2.53 9.35
C VAL A 56 -10.37 -1.39 9.70
N ALA A 57 -10.54 -1.10 10.99
CA ALA A 57 -11.41 -0.02 11.43
C ALA A 57 -10.93 1.35 10.94
N LEU A 58 -9.61 1.60 10.98
CA LEU A 58 -9.03 2.84 10.46
C LEU A 58 -9.19 2.96 8.94
N THR A 59 -9.00 1.87 8.19
CA THR A 59 -9.22 1.83 6.75
C THR A 59 -10.67 2.15 6.40
N ASP A 60 -11.64 1.56 7.12
CA ASP A 60 -13.07 1.82 6.92
C ASP A 60 -13.39 3.31 7.19
N ILE A 61 -12.90 3.89 8.30
CA ILE A 61 -13.03 5.34 8.59
C ILE A 61 -12.45 6.19 7.46
N GLY A 62 -11.25 5.86 7.00
CA GLY A 62 -10.56 6.63 5.96
C GLY A 62 -11.26 6.53 4.60
N ARG A 63 -11.82 5.37 4.27
CA ARG A 63 -12.58 5.13 3.04
C ARG A 63 -13.89 5.90 3.04
N GLU A 64 -14.65 5.80 4.14
CA GLU A 64 -15.95 6.48 4.30
C GLU A 64 -15.80 7.97 4.58
N ARG A 65 -14.57 8.40 4.92
CA ARG A 65 -14.23 9.76 5.35
C ARG A 65 -15.09 10.20 6.54
N ASP A 66 -15.34 9.28 7.46
CA ASP A 66 -16.16 9.53 8.63
C ASP A 66 -15.44 10.46 9.63
N PRO A 67 -15.89 11.73 9.79
CA PRO A 67 -15.25 12.66 10.70
C PRO A 67 -15.35 12.23 12.17
N ALA A 68 -16.35 11.40 12.54
CA ALA A 68 -16.49 10.89 13.91
C ALA A 68 -15.33 9.93 14.28
N GLY A 69 -14.72 9.29 13.28
CA GLY A 69 -13.57 8.41 13.46
C GLY A 69 -12.25 9.12 13.76
N LEU A 70 -12.18 10.46 13.72
CA LEU A 70 -10.94 11.20 13.93
C LEU A 70 -10.29 10.92 15.30
N ALA A 71 -11.09 10.87 16.37
CA ALA A 71 -10.58 10.62 17.72
C ALA A 71 -9.91 9.25 17.83
N ARG A 72 -10.47 8.24 17.15
CA ARG A 72 -9.88 6.90 17.06
C ARG A 72 -8.56 6.92 16.28
N ALA A 73 -8.53 7.58 15.13
CA ALA A 73 -7.31 7.72 14.33
C ALA A 73 -6.18 8.44 15.10
N LEU A 74 -6.50 9.49 15.86
CA LEU A 74 -5.53 10.18 16.70
C LEU A 74 -4.98 9.28 17.82
N LYS A 75 -5.84 8.51 18.48
CA LYS A 75 -5.43 7.53 19.50
C LYS A 75 -4.53 6.43 18.91
N ALA A 76 -4.80 6.00 17.68
CA ALA A 76 -4.03 4.97 17.00
C ALA A 76 -2.60 5.40 16.62
N LEU A 77 -2.28 6.71 16.63
CA LEU A 77 -0.90 7.18 16.48
C LEU A 77 0.00 6.75 17.65
N ASP A 78 -0.58 6.44 18.81
CA ASP A 78 0.13 5.96 20.00
C ASP A 78 0.26 4.43 20.06
N HIS A 79 -0.21 3.74 19.03
CA HIS A 79 -0.19 2.28 18.98
C HIS A 79 1.24 1.73 18.87
N ARG A 80 1.54 0.63 19.56
CA ARG A 80 2.86 -0.01 19.53
C ARG A 80 3.26 -0.54 18.15
N GLU A 81 2.27 -1.01 17.40
CA GLU A 81 2.47 -1.56 16.05
C GLU A 81 2.59 -0.45 15.01
N PRO A 82 3.72 -0.33 14.30
CA PRO A 82 3.93 0.73 13.31
C PRO A 82 2.93 0.73 12.17
N LEU A 83 2.38 -0.43 11.80
CA LEU A 83 1.38 -0.54 10.73
C LEU A 83 0.06 0.14 11.12
N VAL A 84 -0.33 0.08 12.40
CA VAL A 84 -1.51 0.79 12.92
C VAL A 84 -1.25 2.30 12.88
N GLN A 85 -0.06 2.75 13.28
CA GLN A 85 0.33 4.16 13.22
C GLN A 85 0.30 4.69 11.78
N LEU A 86 0.82 3.92 10.82
CA LEU A 86 0.81 4.30 9.41
C LEU A 86 -0.61 4.37 8.83
N GLU A 87 -1.47 3.39 9.13
CA GLU A 87 -2.87 3.44 8.68
C GLU A 87 -3.60 4.63 9.31
N ALA A 88 -3.35 4.93 10.59
CA ALA A 88 -3.89 6.11 11.25
C ALA A 88 -3.49 7.42 10.55
N LEU A 89 -2.23 7.54 10.12
CA LEU A 89 -1.74 8.69 9.36
C LEU A 89 -2.43 8.82 8.00
N PHE A 90 -2.65 7.71 7.30
CA PHE A 90 -3.40 7.70 6.04
C PHE A 90 -4.87 8.03 6.23
N THR A 91 -5.50 7.53 7.29
CA THR A 91 -6.87 7.87 7.65
C THR A 91 -6.99 9.36 7.94
N ILE A 92 -6.09 9.94 8.75
CA ILE A 92 -6.05 11.38 9.02
C ILE A 92 -5.87 12.19 7.73
N ALA A 93 -4.95 11.77 6.86
CA ALA A 93 -4.75 12.38 5.54
C ALA A 93 -6.03 12.39 4.68
N ARG A 94 -6.78 11.27 4.65
CA ARG A 94 -8.05 11.16 3.92
C ARG A 94 -9.17 12.00 4.54
N LEU A 95 -9.21 12.11 5.86
CA LEU A 95 -10.16 12.97 6.59
C LEU A 95 -9.86 14.46 6.38
N GLY A 96 -8.59 14.83 6.12
CA GLY A 96 -8.21 16.23 5.91
C GLY A 96 -8.36 17.11 7.15
N SER A 97 -8.43 16.52 8.36
CA SER A 97 -8.72 17.28 9.58
C SER A 97 -7.50 18.01 10.12
N ARG A 98 -7.53 19.35 10.08
CA ARG A 98 -6.49 20.21 10.67
C ARG A 98 -6.37 20.08 12.20
N GLN A 99 -7.39 19.57 12.89
CA GLN A 99 -7.30 19.28 14.33
C GLN A 99 -6.18 18.27 14.64
N ALA A 100 -5.82 17.42 13.68
CA ALA A 100 -4.74 16.45 13.82
C ALA A 100 -3.34 17.05 13.65
N LEU A 101 -3.21 18.26 13.11
CA LEU A 101 -1.92 18.82 12.67
C LEU A 101 -0.89 18.84 13.80
N SER A 102 -1.25 19.30 15.00
CA SER A 102 -0.33 19.33 16.14
C SER A 102 0.23 17.95 16.46
N ARG A 103 -0.61 16.91 16.49
CA ARG A 103 -0.19 15.55 16.84
C ARG A 103 0.67 14.94 15.73
N VAL A 104 0.28 15.12 14.47
CA VAL A 104 1.02 14.61 13.31
C VAL A 104 2.39 15.30 13.19
N SER A 105 2.46 16.63 13.39
CA SER A 105 3.72 17.38 13.37
C SER A 105 4.69 16.97 14.47
N GLN A 106 4.19 16.67 15.68
CA GLN A 106 5.01 16.12 16.77
C GLN A 106 5.64 14.77 16.38
N LEU A 107 4.88 13.91 15.71
CA LEU A 107 5.37 12.61 15.24
C LEU A 107 6.41 12.75 14.12
N ALA A 108 6.24 13.74 13.24
CA ALA A 108 7.15 14.02 12.13
C ALA A 108 8.55 14.48 12.57
N VAL A 109 8.64 15.18 13.71
CA VAL A 109 9.90 15.71 14.27
C VAL A 109 10.43 14.90 15.46
N ALA A 110 9.78 13.79 15.79
CA ALA A 110 10.19 12.95 16.90
C ALA A 110 11.63 12.41 16.70
N PRO A 111 12.43 12.29 17.78
CA PRO A 111 13.82 11.85 17.68
C PRO A 111 13.94 10.45 17.07
N GLU A 112 15.10 10.17 16.50
CA GLU A 112 15.41 8.84 15.98
C GLU A 112 15.43 7.81 17.12
N GLY A 113 14.86 6.62 16.88
CA GLY A 113 14.83 5.53 17.85
C GLY A 113 13.43 4.97 18.09
N PRO A 114 12.58 5.64 18.90
CA PRO A 114 11.30 5.07 19.36
C PRO A 114 10.27 4.91 18.24
N ILE A 115 10.36 5.72 17.18
CA ILE A 115 9.40 5.72 16.07
C ILE A 115 10.11 5.35 14.77
N PRO A 116 9.63 4.32 14.04
CA PRO A 116 10.21 3.91 12.77
C PRO A 116 10.24 5.04 11.74
N VAL A 117 11.29 5.05 10.93
CA VAL A 117 11.48 6.06 9.86
C VAL A 117 10.28 6.17 8.92
N ALA A 118 9.60 5.06 8.64
CA ALA A 118 8.41 5.05 7.79
C ALA A 118 7.25 5.85 8.41
N VAL A 119 7.04 5.73 9.72
CA VAL A 119 5.99 6.44 10.46
C VAL A 119 6.31 7.93 10.50
N ARG A 120 7.55 8.32 10.82
CA ARG A 120 7.96 9.73 10.81
C ARG A 120 7.83 10.36 9.43
N ALA A 121 8.23 9.64 8.38
CA ALA A 121 8.14 10.12 7.00
C ALA A 121 6.67 10.25 6.55
N ALA A 122 5.82 9.28 6.86
CA ALA A 122 4.38 9.38 6.61
C ALA A 122 3.78 10.57 7.37
N ALA A 123 4.15 10.79 8.63
CA ALA A 123 3.68 11.93 9.42
C ALA A 123 4.10 13.27 8.81
N ARG A 124 5.34 13.38 8.31
CA ARG A 124 5.82 14.55 7.59
C ARG A 124 4.95 14.87 6.38
N VAL A 125 4.64 13.86 5.56
CA VAL A 125 3.80 14.01 4.36
C VAL A 125 2.35 14.33 4.73
N THR A 126 1.78 13.66 5.73
CA THR A 126 0.42 13.95 6.22
C THR A 126 0.32 15.39 6.74
N ALA A 127 1.29 15.87 7.53
CA ALA A 127 1.31 17.26 7.99
C ALA A 127 1.37 18.25 6.81
N ALA A 128 2.25 17.99 5.83
CA ALA A 128 2.35 18.80 4.62
C ALA A 128 1.02 18.83 3.85
N GLN A 129 0.35 17.70 3.70
CA GLN A 129 -0.96 17.63 3.05
C GLN A 129 -2.04 18.42 3.80
N LEU A 130 -2.14 18.28 5.13
CA LEU A 130 -3.14 19.00 5.94
C LEU A 130 -2.97 20.53 5.85
N LEU A 131 -1.73 20.99 5.66
CA LEU A 131 -1.41 22.39 5.41
C LEU A 131 -1.77 22.80 3.98
N ALA A 132 -1.33 22.02 2.98
CA ALA A 132 -1.45 22.30 1.56
C ALA A 132 -2.90 22.23 1.05
N ALA A 133 -3.71 21.30 1.56
CA ALA A 133 -5.07 21.02 1.09
C ALA A 133 -6.10 21.18 2.22
N PRO A 134 -6.36 22.42 2.70
CA PRO A 134 -7.42 22.69 3.70
C PRO A 134 -8.81 22.22 3.29
N ALA A 135 -9.04 22.18 1.98
CA ALA A 135 -10.31 21.84 1.38
C ALA A 135 -10.06 21.04 0.09
N PRO A 136 -11.02 20.20 -0.31
CA PRO A 136 -10.99 19.56 -1.62
C PRO A 136 -10.77 20.56 -2.76
N ALA A 137 -9.80 20.29 -3.63
CA ALA A 137 -9.67 21.03 -4.89
C ALA A 137 -10.93 20.88 -5.75
N ARG A 138 -11.35 21.99 -6.36
CA ARG A 138 -12.49 22.10 -7.28
C ARG A 138 -12.04 22.34 -8.73
N THR A 139 -10.81 22.80 -8.91
CA THR A 139 -10.22 23.06 -10.23
C THR A 139 -8.87 22.37 -10.37
N LEU A 140 -8.41 22.20 -11.62
CA LEU A 140 -7.08 21.68 -11.92
C LEU A 140 -5.97 22.60 -11.36
N GLY A 141 -6.18 23.92 -11.39
CA GLY A 141 -5.23 24.91 -10.87
C GLY A 141 -5.08 24.82 -9.35
N GLU A 142 -6.19 24.66 -8.62
CA GLU A 142 -6.16 24.41 -7.17
C GLU A 142 -5.45 23.10 -6.85
N LEU A 143 -5.78 22.01 -7.56
CA LEU A 143 -5.13 20.72 -7.36
C LEU A 143 -3.62 20.80 -7.58
N ARG A 144 -3.18 21.52 -8.62
CA ARG A 144 -1.75 21.74 -8.91
C ARG A 144 -1.06 22.50 -7.79
N SER A 145 -1.67 23.59 -7.32
CA SER A 145 -1.15 24.37 -6.20
C SER A 145 -1.03 23.52 -4.92
N GLN A 146 -2.06 22.75 -4.59
CA GLN A 146 -2.07 21.84 -3.44
C GLN A 146 -1.00 20.75 -3.56
N ALA A 147 -0.83 20.15 -4.75
CA ALA A 147 0.16 19.11 -4.98
C ALA A 147 1.60 19.65 -4.87
N SER A 148 1.88 20.84 -5.43
CA SER A 148 3.18 21.51 -5.25
C SER A 148 3.45 21.84 -3.79
N ALA A 149 2.47 22.45 -3.10
CA ALA A 149 2.59 22.80 -1.68
C ALA A 149 2.80 21.56 -0.78
N LEU A 150 2.24 20.41 -1.14
CA LEU A 150 2.51 19.15 -0.44
C LEU A 150 3.97 18.73 -0.56
N VAL A 151 4.55 18.75 -1.77
CA VAL A 151 5.96 18.36 -1.99
C VAL A 151 6.90 19.30 -1.26
N GLU A 152 6.67 20.62 -1.39
CA GLU A 152 7.47 21.65 -0.74
C GLU A 152 7.33 21.59 0.79
N GLY A 153 6.11 21.44 1.30
CA GLY A 153 5.82 21.27 2.73
C GLY A 153 6.44 20.00 3.32
N ALA A 154 6.58 18.94 2.52
CA ALA A 154 7.30 17.73 2.92
C ALA A 154 8.82 17.96 3.04
N GLY A 155 9.35 19.07 2.50
CA GLY A 155 10.77 19.42 2.49
C GLY A 155 11.50 18.97 1.22
N LEU A 156 10.78 18.79 0.11
CA LEU A 156 11.34 18.35 -1.16
C LEU A 156 11.14 19.42 -2.23
N SER A 157 12.06 19.50 -3.19
CA SER A 157 11.78 20.16 -4.48
C SER A 157 11.16 19.16 -5.45
N PRO A 158 10.11 19.52 -6.22
CA PRO A 158 9.58 18.66 -7.28
C PRO A 158 10.64 18.13 -8.25
N SER A 159 11.66 18.94 -8.59
CA SER A 159 12.75 18.53 -9.48
C SER A 159 13.70 17.48 -8.88
N GLN A 160 13.76 17.35 -7.55
CA GLN A 160 14.59 16.37 -6.87
C GLN A 160 13.92 15.00 -6.78
N VAL A 161 12.58 14.96 -6.73
CA VAL A 161 11.80 13.72 -6.51
C VAL A 161 12.15 12.61 -7.52
N PRO A 162 12.24 12.86 -8.85
CA PRO A 162 12.63 11.82 -9.80
C PRO A 162 14.01 11.23 -9.51
N THR A 163 14.98 12.06 -9.15
CA THR A 163 16.34 11.63 -8.83
C THR A 163 16.36 10.77 -7.57
N ILE A 164 15.64 11.19 -6.52
CA ILE A 164 15.53 10.47 -5.26
C ILE A 164 14.87 9.10 -5.46
N ILE A 165 13.80 9.02 -6.26
CA ILE A 165 13.10 7.76 -6.50
C ILE A 165 13.90 6.80 -7.37
N ALA A 166 14.58 7.31 -8.40
CA ALA A 166 15.41 6.49 -9.29
C ALA A 166 16.71 6.01 -8.62
N ARG A 167 17.25 6.79 -7.68
CA ARG A 167 18.52 6.52 -6.99
C ARG A 167 18.40 6.73 -5.48
N PRO A 168 17.56 5.93 -4.79
CA PRO A 168 17.29 6.12 -3.36
C PRO A 168 18.53 5.93 -2.49
N GLU A 169 19.55 5.21 -2.96
CA GLU A 169 20.83 5.02 -2.28
C GLU A 169 21.67 6.31 -2.17
N ARG A 170 21.35 7.34 -2.95
CA ARG A 170 22.01 8.65 -2.91
C ARG A 170 21.34 9.65 -1.99
N ALA A 171 20.17 9.32 -1.47
CA ALA A 171 19.47 10.10 -0.46
C ALA A 171 19.59 9.39 0.89
N ASP A 172 19.44 10.13 1.99
CA ASP A 172 19.25 9.48 3.28
C ASP A 172 17.92 8.72 3.28
N LYS A 173 17.84 7.68 4.12
CA LYS A 173 16.69 6.78 4.18
C LYS A 173 15.38 7.52 4.45
N PHE A 174 15.40 8.57 5.27
CA PHE A 174 14.20 9.33 5.59
C PHE A 174 13.71 10.10 4.37
N THR A 175 14.59 10.84 3.70
CA THR A 175 14.28 11.60 2.48
C THR A 175 13.76 10.68 1.36
N ALA A 176 14.36 9.51 1.17
CA ALA A 176 13.88 8.54 0.17
C ALA A 176 12.45 8.06 0.46
N VAL A 177 12.11 7.82 1.72
CA VAL A 177 10.75 7.41 2.12
C VAL A 177 9.77 8.58 1.99
N VAL A 178 10.15 9.80 2.39
CA VAL A 178 9.32 11.00 2.22
C VAL A 178 8.98 11.21 0.74
N ALA A 179 9.97 11.13 -0.16
CA ALA A 179 9.73 11.30 -1.60
C ALA A 179 8.71 10.29 -2.15
N ARG A 180 8.85 9.01 -1.78
CA ARG A 180 7.88 7.97 -2.19
C ARG A 180 6.48 8.23 -1.64
N GLN A 181 6.36 8.61 -0.38
CA GLN A 181 5.07 8.88 0.25
C GLN A 181 4.41 10.14 -0.34
N SER A 182 5.18 11.18 -0.67
CA SER A 182 4.65 12.37 -1.35
C SER A 182 4.05 12.03 -2.72
N VAL A 183 4.74 11.21 -3.54
CA VAL A 183 4.20 10.78 -4.84
C VAL A 183 2.92 9.95 -4.68
N ARG A 184 2.88 9.03 -3.70
CA ARG A 184 1.68 8.24 -3.38
C ARG A 184 0.50 9.13 -2.97
N GLN A 185 0.76 10.14 -2.13
CA GLN A 185 -0.28 11.05 -1.64
C GLN A 185 -0.81 11.97 -2.74
N ILE A 186 0.05 12.43 -3.66
CA ILE A 186 -0.38 13.18 -4.85
C ILE A 186 -1.25 12.30 -5.74
N ALA A 187 -0.87 11.03 -5.95
CA ALA A 187 -1.68 10.11 -6.74
C ALA A 187 -3.06 9.85 -6.12
N ASP A 188 -3.16 9.81 -4.78
CA ASP A 188 -4.45 9.80 -4.08
C ASP A 188 -5.23 11.10 -4.32
N MET A 189 -4.60 12.27 -4.19
CA MET A 189 -5.26 13.56 -4.48
C MET A 189 -5.81 13.61 -5.91
N VAL A 190 -5.05 13.11 -6.89
CA VAL A 190 -5.45 13.00 -8.30
C VAL A 190 -6.67 12.11 -8.48
N LEU A 191 -6.66 10.90 -7.90
CA LEU A 191 -7.79 9.98 -8.00
C LEU A 191 -9.05 10.56 -7.36
N LEU A 192 -8.90 11.19 -6.18
CA LEU A 192 -10.02 11.84 -5.48
C LEU A 192 -10.53 13.09 -6.20
N ALA A 193 -9.68 13.80 -6.94
CA ALA A 193 -10.09 14.91 -7.79
C ALA A 193 -10.90 14.43 -9.00
N ALA A 194 -10.51 13.31 -9.61
CA ALA A 194 -11.30 12.68 -10.68
C ALA A 194 -12.70 12.28 -10.20
N ASP A 195 -12.82 11.75 -8.98
CA ASP A 195 -14.12 11.42 -8.37
C ASP A 195 -15.03 12.64 -8.19
N ARG A 196 -14.46 13.84 -8.15
CA ARG A 196 -15.19 15.11 -8.03
C ARG A 196 -15.43 15.78 -9.38
N GLY A 197 -15.06 15.13 -10.49
CA GLY A 197 -15.28 15.63 -11.84
C GLY A 197 -14.22 16.60 -12.35
N ILE A 198 -13.04 16.70 -11.71
CA ILE A 198 -11.92 17.44 -12.32
C ILE A 198 -11.41 16.63 -13.52
N ASP A 199 -11.47 17.23 -14.71
CA ASP A 199 -10.96 16.61 -15.93
C ASP A 199 -9.42 16.54 -15.92
N ARG A 200 -8.89 15.40 -16.40
CA ARG A 200 -7.44 15.08 -16.48
C ARG A 200 -6.63 15.50 -15.23
N PRO A 201 -7.01 15.08 -14.02
CA PRO A 201 -6.41 15.58 -12.79
C PRO A 201 -4.93 15.20 -12.64
N ALA A 202 -4.47 14.13 -13.31
CA ALA A 202 -3.05 13.75 -13.32
C ALA A 202 -2.13 14.87 -13.85
N ALA A 203 -2.63 15.76 -14.73
CA ALA A 203 -1.89 16.91 -15.25
C ALA A 203 -1.64 18.03 -14.21
N ALA A 204 -2.20 17.89 -13.01
CA ALA A 204 -1.89 18.77 -11.87
C ALA A 204 -0.65 18.33 -11.11
N SER A 205 -0.17 17.09 -11.29
CA SER A 205 0.98 16.60 -10.53
C SER A 205 2.26 17.38 -10.88
N PRO A 206 3.00 17.90 -9.90
CA PRO A 206 4.29 18.56 -10.13
C PRO A 206 5.45 17.56 -10.36
N VAL A 207 5.16 16.27 -10.23
CA VAL A 207 6.11 15.16 -10.35
C VAL A 207 5.53 14.06 -11.23
N ASP A 208 6.40 13.28 -11.89
CA ASP A 208 5.94 12.15 -12.69
C ASP A 208 5.40 11.02 -11.79
N LEU A 209 4.10 10.75 -11.88
CA LEU A 209 3.46 9.65 -11.13
C LEU A 209 3.85 8.27 -11.69
N GLY A 210 4.41 8.22 -12.91
CA GLY A 210 4.99 7.03 -13.53
C GLY A 210 6.19 6.45 -12.78
N LEU A 211 6.81 7.23 -11.87
CA LEU A 211 7.97 6.83 -11.08
C LEU A 211 7.67 5.69 -10.09
N LEU A 212 6.40 5.50 -9.70
CA LEU A 212 5.97 4.43 -8.81
C LEU A 212 4.79 3.66 -9.41
N PRO A 213 4.84 2.32 -9.50
CA PRO A 213 3.76 1.54 -10.12
C PRO A 213 2.37 1.75 -9.50
N ASP A 214 2.28 1.90 -8.18
CA ASP A 214 1.03 2.16 -7.45
C ASP A 214 0.49 3.58 -7.71
N ALA A 215 1.37 4.58 -7.79
CA ALA A 215 0.98 5.95 -8.13
C ALA A 215 0.54 6.07 -9.60
N LYS A 216 1.26 5.42 -10.51
CA LYS A 216 0.89 5.33 -11.93
C LYS A 216 -0.50 4.72 -12.10
N LEU A 217 -0.77 3.60 -11.44
CA LEU A 217 -2.07 2.94 -11.54
C LEU A 217 -3.21 3.84 -11.08
N LYS A 218 -3.04 4.61 -9.99
CA LYS A 218 -4.03 5.60 -9.55
C LYS A 218 -4.21 6.74 -10.56
N ALA A 219 -3.12 7.21 -11.18
CA ALA A 219 -3.18 8.21 -12.24
C ALA A 219 -3.92 7.70 -13.48
N ASP A 220 -3.66 6.47 -13.92
CA ASP A 220 -4.36 5.83 -15.05
C ASP A 220 -5.85 5.65 -14.74
N LEU A 221 -6.20 5.18 -13.52
CA LEU A 221 -7.59 5.06 -13.07
C LEU A 221 -8.30 6.40 -12.96
N SER A 222 -7.58 7.50 -12.78
CA SER A 222 -8.20 8.84 -12.74
C SER A 222 -8.85 9.22 -14.08
N ALA A 223 -8.42 8.61 -15.19
CA ALA A 223 -9.03 8.75 -16.51
C ALA A 223 -10.24 7.82 -16.72
N VAL A 224 -10.42 6.81 -15.87
CA VAL A 224 -11.56 5.90 -15.92
C VAL A 224 -12.71 6.49 -15.10
N PRO A 225 -13.95 6.55 -15.63
CA PRO A 225 -15.12 6.99 -14.87
C PRO A 225 -15.26 6.20 -13.57
N ALA A 226 -15.59 6.87 -12.45
CA ALA A 226 -15.62 6.25 -11.12
C ALA A 226 -16.43 4.93 -11.07
N ARG A 227 -17.60 4.91 -11.73
CA ARG A 227 -18.49 3.73 -11.84
C ARG A 227 -17.89 2.55 -12.61
N GLU A 228 -16.92 2.80 -13.48
CA GLU A 228 -16.29 1.80 -14.36
C GLU A 228 -14.98 1.24 -13.77
N ARG A 229 -14.44 1.86 -12.71
CA ARG A 229 -13.14 1.45 -12.11
C ARG A 229 -13.16 0.06 -11.51
N VAL A 230 -14.21 -0.28 -10.74
CA VAL A 230 -14.35 -1.62 -10.16
C VAL A 230 -14.46 -2.68 -11.26
N PRO A 231 -15.38 -2.55 -12.25
CA PRO A 231 -15.41 -3.45 -13.41
C PRO A 231 -14.07 -3.57 -14.13
N TYR A 232 -13.39 -2.44 -14.39
CA TYR A 232 -12.10 -2.42 -15.06
C TYR A 232 -11.02 -3.20 -14.29
N LEU A 233 -10.92 -2.98 -12.97
CA LEU A 233 -9.97 -3.70 -12.12
C LEU A 233 -10.26 -5.20 -12.10
N ILE A 234 -11.53 -5.59 -11.96
CA ILE A 234 -11.95 -6.99 -11.95
C ILE A 234 -11.64 -7.67 -13.28
N GLU A 235 -11.97 -7.04 -14.39
CA GLU A 235 -11.70 -7.58 -15.73
C GLU A 235 -10.19 -7.72 -15.99
N SER A 236 -9.39 -6.72 -15.58
CA SER A 236 -7.94 -6.79 -15.67
C SER A 236 -7.37 -7.95 -14.84
N LEU A 237 -7.88 -8.19 -13.63
CA LEU A 237 -7.44 -9.28 -12.76
C LEU A 237 -7.94 -10.65 -13.25
N ALA A 238 -9.13 -10.72 -13.85
CA ALA A 238 -9.72 -11.97 -14.35
C ALA A 238 -8.97 -12.54 -15.57
N ARG A 239 -8.17 -11.72 -16.26
CA ARG A 239 -7.38 -12.11 -17.45
C ARG A 239 -5.92 -12.47 -17.12
N LEU A 240 -5.56 -12.52 -15.85
CA LEU A 240 -4.17 -12.72 -15.44
C LEU A 240 -3.65 -14.12 -15.76
N THR A 241 -2.44 -14.15 -16.31
CA THR A 241 -1.68 -15.39 -16.51
C THR A 241 -0.63 -15.63 -15.44
N HIS A 242 -0.28 -14.59 -14.68
CA HIS A 242 0.69 -14.60 -13.60
C HIS A 242 0.43 -13.41 -12.67
N LEU A 243 0.85 -13.51 -11.41
CA LEU A 243 0.78 -12.42 -10.44
C LEU A 243 2.13 -11.71 -10.39
N THR A 244 2.17 -10.44 -10.81
CA THR A 244 3.31 -9.56 -10.58
C THR A 244 2.99 -8.53 -9.49
N ARG A 245 4.00 -7.72 -9.16
CA ARG A 245 3.85 -6.59 -8.22
C ARG A 245 2.85 -5.54 -8.72
N GLU A 246 2.60 -5.45 -10.02
CA GLU A 246 1.60 -4.53 -10.56
C GLU A 246 0.18 -5.03 -10.25
N GLU A 247 -0.06 -6.34 -10.37
CA GLU A 247 -1.32 -6.97 -10.00
C GLU A 247 -1.60 -6.84 -8.49
N ASP A 248 -0.57 -6.96 -7.65
CA ASP A 248 -0.71 -6.69 -6.22
C ASP A 248 -1.27 -5.29 -5.95
N ASN A 249 -0.87 -4.28 -6.74
CA ASN A 249 -1.42 -2.93 -6.59
C ASN A 249 -2.87 -2.83 -7.08
N ARG A 250 -3.25 -3.56 -8.13
CA ARG A 250 -4.65 -3.67 -8.58
C ARG A 250 -5.52 -4.32 -7.50
N ILE A 251 -5.05 -5.41 -6.89
CA ILE A 251 -5.73 -6.09 -5.78
C ILE A 251 -5.92 -5.11 -4.61
N LYS A 252 -4.88 -4.36 -4.21
CA LYS A 252 -5.00 -3.34 -3.15
C LYS A 252 -6.02 -2.27 -3.48
N LEU A 253 -6.01 -1.75 -4.71
CA LEU A 253 -6.98 -0.72 -5.10
C LEU A 253 -8.41 -1.24 -5.13
N LEU A 254 -8.60 -2.52 -5.49
CA LEU A 254 -9.89 -3.18 -5.42
C LEU A 254 -10.33 -3.40 -3.97
N ILE A 255 -9.41 -3.80 -3.07
CA ILE A 255 -9.68 -3.89 -1.62
C ILE A 255 -10.10 -2.52 -1.05
N ASN A 256 -9.45 -1.43 -1.48
CA ASN A 256 -9.78 -0.08 -1.03
C ASN A 256 -11.19 0.39 -1.44
N GLN A 257 -11.82 -0.24 -2.43
CA GLN A 257 -13.23 0.01 -2.76
C GLN A 257 -14.16 -0.53 -1.66
N GLY A 258 -13.72 -1.52 -0.88
CA GLY A 258 -14.44 -2.03 0.27
C GLY A 258 -15.68 -2.86 -0.08
N PRO A 259 -16.69 -2.89 0.80
CA PRO A 259 -17.89 -3.71 0.63
C PRO A 259 -18.65 -3.47 -0.69
N SER A 260 -18.57 -2.27 -1.27
CA SER A 260 -19.25 -1.95 -2.53
C SER A 260 -18.73 -2.74 -3.73
N ALA A 261 -17.48 -3.22 -3.69
CA ALA A 261 -16.90 -4.05 -4.75
C ALA A 261 -17.27 -5.53 -4.64
N VAL A 262 -17.73 -5.99 -3.46
CA VAL A 262 -18.00 -7.42 -3.21
C VAL A 262 -18.99 -8.01 -4.22
N PRO A 263 -20.16 -7.41 -4.51
CA PRO A 263 -21.10 -8.00 -5.46
C PRO A 263 -20.50 -8.21 -6.86
N ALA A 264 -19.68 -7.26 -7.33
CA ALA A 264 -19.04 -7.36 -8.63
C ALA A 264 -17.97 -8.46 -8.67
N ILE A 265 -17.16 -8.58 -7.61
CA ILE A 265 -16.14 -9.63 -7.50
C ILE A 265 -16.80 -11.01 -7.43
N VAL A 266 -17.84 -11.15 -6.61
CA VAL A 266 -18.61 -12.40 -6.48
C VAL A 266 -19.21 -12.78 -7.83
N GLY A 267 -19.87 -11.84 -8.53
CA GLY A 267 -20.44 -12.10 -9.84
C GLY A 267 -19.41 -12.50 -10.89
N GLN A 268 -18.18 -11.98 -10.82
CA GLN A 268 -17.09 -12.43 -11.70
C GLN A 268 -16.61 -13.84 -11.32
N LEU A 269 -16.44 -14.13 -10.04
CA LEU A 269 -16.06 -15.47 -9.58
C LEU A 269 -17.13 -16.51 -9.93
N ASP A 270 -18.42 -16.18 -9.84
CA ASP A 270 -19.51 -17.07 -10.26
C ASP A 270 -19.38 -17.45 -11.75
N LYS A 271 -19.14 -16.46 -12.61
CA LYS A 271 -18.87 -16.70 -14.05
C LYS A 271 -17.62 -17.56 -14.26
N MET A 272 -16.57 -17.32 -13.49
CA MET A 272 -15.33 -18.11 -13.57
C MET A 272 -15.55 -19.55 -13.12
N GLN A 273 -16.41 -19.78 -12.14
CA GLN A 273 -16.78 -21.12 -11.68
C GLN A 273 -17.61 -21.86 -12.74
N GLU A 274 -18.59 -21.20 -13.36
CA GLU A 274 -19.38 -21.76 -14.47
C GLU A 274 -18.52 -22.09 -15.69
N ASN A 275 -17.50 -21.27 -15.96
CA ASN A 275 -16.60 -21.41 -17.11
C ASN A 275 -15.19 -21.85 -16.69
N ARG A 276 -15.09 -22.75 -15.69
CA ARG A 276 -13.83 -23.06 -14.99
C ARG A 276 -12.65 -23.42 -15.89
N GLY A 277 -12.91 -24.06 -17.04
CA GLY A 277 -11.88 -24.43 -18.01
C GLY A 277 -11.24 -23.26 -18.78
N GLN A 278 -11.81 -22.06 -18.73
CA GLN A 278 -11.30 -20.86 -19.40
C GLN A 278 -10.40 -19.99 -18.51
N TYR A 279 -10.42 -20.22 -17.20
CA TYR A 279 -9.73 -19.40 -16.21
C TYR A 279 -8.64 -20.18 -15.51
N ILE A 280 -7.54 -19.50 -15.19
CA ILE A 280 -6.37 -20.11 -14.57
C ILE A 280 -6.16 -19.59 -13.13
N GLU A 281 -5.40 -20.36 -12.36
CA GLU A 281 -5.15 -20.12 -10.92
C GLU A 281 -4.86 -18.66 -10.55
N PRO A 282 -3.94 -17.91 -11.23
CA PRO A 282 -3.60 -16.55 -10.82
C PRO A 282 -4.78 -15.57 -10.80
N ALA A 283 -5.70 -15.69 -11.76
CA ALA A 283 -6.87 -14.84 -11.84
C ALA A 283 -7.84 -15.11 -10.69
N CYS A 284 -8.07 -16.40 -10.38
CA CYS A 284 -8.92 -16.79 -9.26
C CYS A 284 -8.32 -16.35 -7.93
N ASP A 285 -7.02 -16.59 -7.72
CA ASP A 285 -6.34 -16.18 -6.49
C ASP A 285 -6.38 -14.66 -6.30
N ALA A 286 -6.16 -13.85 -7.34
CA ALA A 286 -6.25 -12.39 -7.25
C ALA A 286 -7.60 -11.90 -6.70
N LEU A 287 -8.71 -12.43 -7.24
CA LEU A 287 -10.06 -12.04 -6.84
C LEU A 287 -10.43 -12.59 -5.45
N LEU A 288 -10.00 -13.81 -5.13
CA LEU A 288 -10.18 -14.39 -3.79
C LEU A 288 -9.37 -13.62 -2.73
N GLN A 289 -8.16 -13.16 -3.06
CA GLN A 289 -7.35 -12.29 -2.21
C GLN A 289 -8.03 -10.93 -1.99
N ALA A 290 -8.65 -10.36 -3.02
CA ALA A 290 -9.43 -9.13 -2.88
C ALA A 290 -10.62 -9.33 -1.92
N LEU A 291 -11.38 -10.42 -2.06
CA LEU A 291 -12.48 -10.75 -1.13
C LEU A 291 -11.99 -10.95 0.31
N LEU A 292 -10.86 -11.61 0.50
CA LEU A 292 -10.24 -11.81 1.81
C LEU A 292 -9.78 -10.49 2.44
N GLY A 293 -9.25 -9.56 1.63
CA GLY A 293 -8.87 -8.23 2.09
C GLY A 293 -10.07 -7.35 2.47
N ILE A 294 -11.16 -7.45 1.70
CA ILE A 294 -12.42 -6.72 1.97
C ILE A 294 -13.13 -7.31 3.19
N GLY A 295 -13.27 -8.64 3.25
CA GLY A 295 -13.99 -9.34 4.31
C GLY A 295 -15.52 -9.30 4.18
N GLY A 296 -16.20 -9.69 5.26
CA GLY A 296 -17.68 -9.69 5.35
C GLY A 296 -18.32 -11.05 5.05
N LYS A 297 -19.59 -11.19 5.43
CA LYS A 297 -20.33 -12.46 5.34
C LYS A 297 -20.44 -12.96 3.89
N SER A 298 -20.88 -12.11 2.96
CA SER A 298 -21.02 -12.48 1.54
C SER A 298 -19.69 -12.87 0.89
N ALA A 299 -18.61 -12.17 1.23
CA ALA A 299 -17.27 -12.53 0.76
C ALA A 299 -16.85 -13.91 1.31
N THR A 300 -17.10 -14.17 2.59
CA THR A 300 -16.80 -15.46 3.25
C THR A 300 -17.58 -16.61 2.60
N GLU A 301 -18.87 -16.41 2.35
CA GLU A 301 -19.73 -17.39 1.67
C GLU A 301 -19.25 -17.68 0.25
N CYS A 302 -18.85 -16.65 -0.51
CA CYS A 302 -18.28 -16.82 -1.85
C CYS A 302 -16.98 -17.62 -1.80
N VAL A 303 -16.00 -17.23 -0.98
CA VAL A 303 -14.73 -17.96 -0.82
C VAL A 303 -14.97 -19.41 -0.38
N GLY A 304 -15.98 -19.65 0.45
CA GLY A 304 -16.40 -20.98 0.89
C GLY A 304 -16.77 -21.93 -0.26
N ARG A 305 -17.36 -21.42 -1.35
CA ARG A 305 -17.74 -22.22 -2.53
C ARG A 305 -16.54 -22.74 -3.33
N TRP A 306 -15.38 -22.10 -3.20
CA TRP A 306 -14.14 -22.49 -3.88
C TRP A 306 -13.28 -23.48 -3.09
N ARG A 307 -13.69 -23.86 -1.88
CA ARG A 307 -12.94 -24.76 -0.98
C ARG A 307 -12.76 -26.18 -1.49
N ASP A 308 -13.54 -26.57 -2.49
CA ASP A 308 -13.50 -27.89 -3.12
C ASP A 308 -13.32 -27.78 -4.64
N ASP A 309 -12.75 -26.66 -5.13
CA ASP A 309 -12.39 -26.49 -6.54
C ASP A 309 -11.52 -27.65 -7.03
N PRO A 310 -11.70 -28.17 -8.26
CA PRO A 310 -10.89 -29.28 -8.78
C PRO A 310 -9.40 -28.92 -8.85
N ASP A 311 -9.05 -27.66 -9.10
CA ASP A 311 -7.68 -27.19 -9.09
C ASP A 311 -7.13 -27.16 -7.67
N ARG A 312 -6.02 -27.88 -7.47
CA ARG A 312 -5.40 -28.04 -6.15
C ARG A 312 -4.94 -26.71 -5.55
N PHE A 313 -4.44 -25.79 -6.36
CA PHE A 313 -3.91 -24.52 -5.87
C PHE A 313 -5.03 -23.60 -5.42
N VAL A 314 -6.03 -23.38 -6.29
CA VAL A 314 -7.21 -22.58 -5.95
C VAL A 314 -7.91 -23.13 -4.71
N ARG A 315 -8.07 -24.45 -4.64
CA ARG A 315 -8.65 -25.14 -3.48
C ARG A 315 -7.90 -24.86 -2.18
N ASN A 316 -6.56 -24.91 -2.20
CA ASN A 316 -5.74 -24.67 -1.02
C ASN A 316 -5.89 -23.23 -0.53
N TYR A 317 -5.77 -22.24 -1.43
CA TYR A 317 -5.95 -20.83 -1.08
C TYR A 317 -7.35 -20.56 -0.54
N ALA A 318 -8.40 -21.05 -1.21
CA ALA A 318 -9.77 -20.86 -0.76
C ALA A 318 -10.02 -21.46 0.63
N ARG A 319 -9.43 -22.63 0.96
CA ARG A 319 -9.51 -23.22 2.30
C ARG A 319 -8.85 -22.36 3.37
N ASP A 320 -7.65 -21.88 3.10
CA ASP A 320 -6.92 -21.01 4.04
C ASP A 320 -7.65 -19.68 4.23
N TYR A 321 -8.09 -19.06 3.13
CA TYR A 321 -8.81 -17.80 3.14
C TYR A 321 -10.14 -17.92 3.87
N TYR A 322 -10.92 -18.97 3.60
CA TYR A 322 -12.17 -19.23 4.31
C TYR A 322 -11.96 -19.42 5.81
N LYS A 323 -10.93 -20.17 6.21
CA LYS A 323 -10.59 -20.37 7.63
C LYS A 323 -10.26 -19.04 8.30
N MET A 324 -9.47 -18.19 7.64
CA MET A 324 -9.13 -16.85 8.15
C MET A 324 -10.38 -15.98 8.29
N MET A 325 -11.21 -15.89 7.25
CA MET A 325 -12.41 -15.06 7.23
C MET A 325 -13.45 -15.51 8.26
N SER A 326 -13.63 -16.82 8.41
CA SER A 326 -14.57 -17.40 9.40
C SER A 326 -14.14 -17.10 10.84
N ALA A 327 -12.84 -16.90 11.08
CA ALA A 327 -12.32 -16.45 12.36
C ALA A 327 -12.36 -14.91 12.54
N GLY A 328 -13.00 -14.18 11.62
CA GLY A 328 -13.01 -12.70 11.59
C GLY A 328 -11.72 -12.09 11.04
N GLY A 329 -10.77 -12.90 10.59
CA GLY A 329 -9.52 -12.44 10.00
C GLY A 329 -9.70 -11.91 8.58
N ARG A 330 -8.93 -10.88 8.24
CA ARG A 330 -8.75 -10.40 6.86
C ARG A 330 -7.26 -10.48 6.51
N LYS A 331 -6.91 -10.76 5.25
CA LYS A 331 -5.50 -10.75 4.82
C LYS A 331 -5.19 -9.39 4.25
N TRP A 332 -4.25 -8.73 4.91
CA TRP A 332 -3.48 -7.62 4.38
C TRP A 332 -2.00 -8.05 4.38
N GLY A 333 -1.69 -9.18 3.73
CA GLY A 333 -0.37 -9.83 3.80
C GLY A 333 0.60 -9.32 2.73
N ARG A 334 1.85 -8.98 3.07
CA ARG A 334 2.92 -8.32 2.25
C ARG A 334 2.56 -6.97 1.60
N LEU A 335 1.29 -6.59 1.63
CA LEU A 335 0.71 -5.53 0.81
C LEU A 335 0.71 -4.15 1.50
N ALA A 336 1.06 -4.08 2.78
CA ALA A 336 1.25 -2.84 3.52
C ALA A 336 2.69 -2.32 3.33
N TYR A 337 2.82 -1.20 2.60
CA TYR A 337 3.98 -0.30 2.42
C TYR A 337 5.05 -0.63 1.38
#